data_AF-A0A7W1J7F4-F1
#
_entry.id   AF-A0A7W1J7F4-F1
#
_cell.length_a   1.000
_cell.length_b   1.000
_cell.length_c   1.000
_cell.angle_alpha   90.00
_cell.angle_beta   90.00
_cell.angle_gamma   90.00
#
_symmetry.space_group_name_H-M   'P 1'
#
loop_
_entity.id
_entity.type
_entity.pdbx_description
1 polymer ?
#
loop_
_entity_poly.entity_id
_entity_poly.type
_entity_poly.pdbx_seq_one_letter_code
_entity_poly.pdbx_strand_id
1 'polypeptide(L)' 'MREFSRRAGSNPALVSRVIRGLRHPPLASLDRWADAFSLSGSERSDFIEQGRLAVCPPEIAALVRRLRRENVDLKAKHG' A
#
# COMPACT_ATOMS: atom_id res chain seq x y z
N MET A 1 11.34 -12.46 -7.08
CA MET A 1 11.68 -11.02 -7.05
C MET A 1 12.17 -10.42 -8.37
N ARG A 2 13.11 -11.05 -9.10
CA ARG A 2 13.54 -10.55 -10.42
C ARG A 2 12.38 -10.46 -11.41
N GLU A 3 11.51 -11.46 -11.42
CA GLU A 3 10.33 -11.49 -12.29
C GLU A 3 9.31 -10.39 -11.99
N PHE A 4 8.96 -10.18 -10.72
CA PHE A 4 8.12 -9.04 -10.33
C PHE A 4 8.75 -7.72 -10.76
N SER A 5 10.04 -7.51 -10.50
CA SER A 5 10.75 -6.27 -10.84
C SER A 5 10.69 -5.99 -12.34
N ARG A 6 10.83 -7.04 -13.17
CA ARG A 6 10.67 -6.99 -14.62
C ARG A 6 9.24 -6.60 -15.01
N ARG A 7 8.22 -7.27 -14.48
CA ARG A 7 6.79 -6.97 -14.76
C ARG A 7 6.41 -5.56 -14.32
N ALA A 8 6.91 -5.13 -13.17
CA ALA A 8 6.68 -3.82 -12.58
C ALA A 8 7.53 -2.70 -13.21
N GLY A 9 8.37 -3.00 -14.20
CA GLY A 9 9.30 -2.04 -14.81
C GLY A 9 10.15 -1.30 -13.76
N SER A 10 10.57 -1.99 -12.71
CA SER A 10 11.17 -1.42 -11.51
C SER A 10 12.55 -2.04 -11.24
N ASN A 11 13.46 -1.24 -10.66
CA ASN A 11 14.78 -1.72 -10.30
C ASN A 11 14.68 -2.79 -9.17
N PRO A 12 15.23 -4.01 -9.33
CA PRO A 12 15.18 -5.05 -8.30
C PRO A 12 15.74 -4.65 -6.94
N ALA A 13 16.77 -3.79 -6.90
CA ALA A 13 17.33 -3.29 -5.66
C ALA A 13 16.37 -2.33 -4.94
N LEU A 14 15.63 -1.50 -5.69
CA LEU A 14 14.60 -0.63 -5.14
C LEU A 14 13.48 -1.48 -4.52
N VAL A 15 12.96 -2.45 -5.27
CA VAL A 15 11.89 -3.33 -4.78
C VAL A 15 12.34 -4.07 -3.52
N SER A 16 13.56 -4.59 -3.50
CA SER A 16 14.14 -5.26 -2.32
C SER A 16 14.19 -4.33 -1.10
N ARG A 17 14.59 -3.06 -1.27
CA ARG A 17 14.61 -2.08 -0.18
C ARG A 17 13.20 -1.76 0.33
N VAL A 18 12.21 -1.66 -0.57
CA VAL A 18 10.81 -1.41 -0.19
C VAL A 18 10.25 -2.57 0.63
N ILE A 19 10.46 -3.82 0.18
CA ILE A 19 10.00 -5.01 0.91
C ILE A 19 10.63 -5.11 2.30
N ARG A 20 11.91 -4.71 2.43
CA ARG A 20 12.61 -4.70 3.72
C ARG A 20 12.26 -3.49 4.61
N GLY A 21 11.36 -2.61 4.18
CA GLY A 21 11.00 -1.39 4.92
C GLY A 21 12.11 -0.33 4.96
N LEU A 22 13.19 -0.51 4.20
CA LEU A 22 14.32 0.42 4.13
C LEU A 22 14.02 1.64 3.25
N ARG A 23 12.94 1.61 2.49
CA ARG A 23 12.50 2.70 1.63
C ARG A 23 10.99 2.63 1.41
N HIS A 24 10.36 3.79 1.27
CA HIS A 24 8.96 3.89 0.89
C HIS A 24 8.71 3.50 -0.58
N PRO A 25 7.55 2.89 -0.90
CA PRO A 25 7.18 2.63 -2.29
C PRO A 25 7.02 3.95 -3.06
N PRO A 26 7.48 4.04 -4.32
CA PRO A 26 7.21 5.21 -5.16
C PRO A 26 5.72 5.27 -5.49
N LEU A 27 5.05 6.37 -5.11
CA LEU A 27 3.59 6.52 -5.29
C LEU A 27 3.16 6.37 -6.75
N ALA A 28 3.91 6.94 -7.68
CA ALA A 28 3.64 6.85 -9.12
C ALA A 28 3.74 5.43 -9.69
N SER A 29 4.36 4.49 -8.95
CA SER A 29 4.53 3.11 -9.38
C SER A 29 3.48 2.16 -8.78
N LEU A 30 2.65 2.61 -7.84
CA LEU A 30 1.73 1.73 -7.11
C LEU A 30 0.74 1.03 -8.05
N ASP A 31 0.17 1.73 -9.01
CA ASP A 31 -0.74 1.15 -10.00
C ASP A 31 -0.07 0.04 -10.83
N ARG A 32 1.14 0.31 -11.33
CA ARG A 32 1.92 -0.66 -12.10
C ARG A 32 2.33 -1.86 -11.25
N TRP A 33 2.60 -1.65 -9.97
CA TRP A 33 2.95 -2.74 -9.05
C TRP A 33 1.72 -3.61 -8.77
N ALA A 34 0.55 -3.01 -8.61
CA ALA A 34 -0.71 -3.75 -8.51
C ALA A 34 -0.97 -4.59 -9.78
N ASP A 35 -0.74 -4.04 -10.97
CA ASP A 35 -0.82 -4.79 -12.24
C ASP A 35 0.20 -5.94 -12.30
N ALA A 36 1.43 -5.69 -11.85
CA ALA A 36 2.49 -6.70 -11.80
C ALA A 36 2.22 -7.81 -10.79
N PHE A 37 1.38 -7.56 -9.78
CA PHE A 37 0.84 -8.57 -8.86
C PHE A 37 -0.48 -9.17 -9.34
N SER A 38 -1.01 -8.71 -10.47
CA SER A 38 -2.34 -9.11 -10.98
C SER A 38 -3.47 -8.83 -9.97
N LEU A 39 -3.34 -7.79 -9.14
CA LEU A 39 -4.37 -7.41 -8.17
C LEU A 39 -5.55 -6.74 -8.87
N SER A 40 -6.76 -7.05 -8.40
CA SER A 40 -8.00 -6.50 -8.93
C SER A 40 -8.98 -6.14 -7.80
N GLY A 41 -10.06 -5.43 -8.13
CA GLY A 41 -11.14 -5.11 -7.19
C GLY A 41 -10.67 -4.49 -5.87
N SER A 42 -11.11 -5.08 -4.76
CA SER A 42 -10.74 -4.64 -3.41
C SER A 42 -9.25 -4.80 -3.12
N GLU A 43 -8.62 -5.88 -3.58
CA GLU A 43 -7.19 -6.14 -3.32
C GLU A 43 -6.30 -5.04 -3.93
N ARG A 44 -6.65 -4.58 -5.14
CA ARG A 44 -5.97 -3.44 -5.77
C ARG A 44 -6.14 -2.18 -4.95
N SER A 45 -7.38 -1.92 -4.54
CA SER A 45 -7.74 -0.70 -3.79
C SER A 45 -6.98 -0.66 -2.46
N ASP A 46 -6.98 -1.77 -1.73
CA ASP A 46 -6.25 -1.94 -0.48
C ASP A 46 -4.75 -1.77 -0.69
N PHE A 47 -4.17 -2.40 -1.72
CA PHE A 47 -2.74 -2.27 -2.01
C PHE A 47 -2.32 -0.81 -2.25
N ILE A 48 -3.07 -0.08 -3.08
CA ILE A 48 -2.78 1.33 -3.39
C ILE A 48 -2.93 2.19 -2.12
N GLU A 49 -3.97 1.94 -1.33
CA GLU A 49 -4.22 2.69 -0.10
C GLU A 49 -3.11 2.46 0.94
N GLN A 50 -2.70 1.22 1.16
CA GLN A 50 -1.58 0.90 2.05
C GLN A 50 -0.26 1.49 1.53
N GLY A 51 -0.03 1.45 0.22
CA GLY A 51 1.12 2.09 -0.42
C GLY A 51 1.18 3.59 -0.17
N ARG A 52 0.03 4.29 -0.24
CA ARG A 52 -0.07 5.73 0.07
C ARG A 52 0.17 6.00 1.56
N LEU A 53 -0.48 5.24 2.43
CA LEU A 53 -0.31 5.37 3.88
C LEU A 53 1.12 5.14 4.34
N ALA A 54 1.86 4.25 3.66
CA ALA A 54 3.26 4.00 3.97
C ALA A 54 4.15 5.23 3.76
N VAL A 55 3.75 6.21 2.93
CA VAL A 55 4.52 7.43 2.65
C VAL A 55 3.99 8.64 3.44
N CYS A 56 2.81 8.53 4.04
CA CYS A 56 2.23 9.62 4.82
C CYS A 56 3.09 9.94 6.06
N PRO A 57 3.11 11.22 6.49
CA PRO A 57 3.67 11.58 7.78
C PRO A 57 3.06 10.74 8.91
N PRO A 58 3.84 10.39 9.95
CA PRO A 58 3.37 9.54 11.05
C PRO A 58 2.07 10.01 11.69
N GLU A 59 1.88 11.33 11.80
CA GLU A 59 0.70 11.97 12.38
C GLU A 59 -0.56 11.69 11.55
N ILE A 60 -0.43 11.79 10.22
CA ILE A 60 -1.52 11.50 9.29
C ILE A 60 -1.84 9.99 9.31
N ALA A 61 -0.82 9.14 9.30
CA ALA A 61 -1.02 7.70 9.41
C ALA A 61 -1.70 7.31 10.75
N ALA A 62 -1.33 7.96 11.86
CA ALA A 62 -1.94 7.76 13.16
C ALA A 62 -3.41 8.20 13.16
N LEU A 63 -3.72 9.35 12.56
CA LEU A 63 -5.09 9.84 12.40
C LEU A 63 -5.96 8.86 11.60
N VAL A 64 -5.49 8.40 10.43
CA VAL A 64 -6.22 7.43 9.61
C VAL A 64 -6.47 6.13 10.38
N ARG A 65 -5.46 5.62 11.11
CA ARG A 65 -5.63 4.42 11.96
C ARG A 65 -6.68 4.63 13.05
N ARG A 66 -6.74 5.82 13.66
CA ARG A 66 -7.75 6.16 14.66
C ARG A 66 -9.16 6.17 14.05
N LEU A 67 -9.35 6.89 12.94
CA LEU A 67 -10.63 7.00 12.24
C LEU A 67 -11.17 5.66 11.73
N ARG A 68 -10.27 4.76 11.31
CA ARG A 68 -10.65 3.39 10.91
C ARG A 68 -11.20 2.58 12.08
N ARG A 69 -10.57 2.67 13.26
CA ARG A 69 -11.07 2.00 14.48
C ARG A 69 -12.44 2.53 14.87
N GLU A 70 -12.60 3.86 14.89
CA GLU A 70 -13.89 4.49 15.20
C GLU A 70 -15.00 4.07 14.23
N ASN A 71 -14.70 3.94 12.93
CA ASN A 71 -15.66 3.45 11.94
C ASN A 71 -16.07 1.99 12.16
N VAL A 72 -15.14 1.11 12.57
CA VAL A 72 -15.45 -0.27 12.90
C VAL A 72 -16.40 -0.32 14.10
N ASP A 73 -16.11 0.47 15.14
CA ASP A 73 -16.94 0.54 16.34
C ASP A 73 -18.35 1.09 16.04
N LEU A 74 -18.46 2.09 15.16
CA LEU A 74 -19.75 2.65 14.75
C LEU A 74 -20.58 1.66 13.94
N LYS A 75 -19.95 0.93 13.01
CA LYS A 75 -20.62 -0.12 12.23
C LYS A 75 -21.10 -1.27 13.11
N ALA A 76 -20.31 -1.67 14.11
CA ALA A 76 -20.69 -2.72 15.06
C ALA A 76 -21.84 -2.32 16.00
N LYS A 77 -22.07 -1.02 16.23
CA LYS A 77 -23.16 -0.52 17.09
C LYS A 77 -24.50 -0.32 16.35
N HIS A 78 -24.50 -0.29 15.02
CA HIS A 78 -25.66 0.07 14.20
C HIS A 78 -26.00 -0.97 13.11
N GLY A 79 -25.34 -2.12 13.09
CA GLY A 79 -25.67 -3.28 12.25
C GLY A 79 -26.12 -4.43 13.13
#